data_AF-H2KRR2-F1
#
_entry.id   AF-H2KRR2-F1
#
_cell.length_a   1.000
_cell.length_b   1.000
_cell.length_c   1.000
_cell.angle_alpha   90.00
_cell.angle_beta   90.00
_cell.angle_gamma   90.00
#
_symmetry.space_group_name_H-M   'P 1'
#
loop_
_entity.id
_entity.type
_entity.pdbx_description
1 polymer ?
#
loop_
_entity_poly.entity_id
_entity_poly.type
_entity_poly.pdbx_seq_one_letter_code
_entity_poly.pdbx_strand_id
1 'polypeptide(L)'
;MSAAPDWKADLAAKRRQRERETDVERRWQDVMDKNGEGAPEWLKEAAMKKKAMQKQDDGLVPWMREVKRTNKDLARKIAEVHQAEKEAAEVTAAQRPSITAQGTTIQSS
;
A
#
# COMPACT_ATOMS: atom_id res chain seq x y z
N MET A 1 8.77 38.96 23.56
CA MET A 1 8.62 38.51 22.16
C MET A 1 7.57 37.40 22.14
N SER A 2 6.36 37.67 21.65
CA SER A 2 5.27 36.69 21.66
C SER A 2 5.48 35.68 20.54
N ALA A 3 5.74 34.42 20.89
CA ALA A 3 5.77 33.32 19.94
C ALA A 3 4.43 33.26 19.19
N ALA A 4 4.48 33.12 17.87
CA ALA A 4 3.27 32.94 17.08
C ALA A 4 2.50 31.71 17.60
N PRO A 5 1.16 31.79 17.77
CA PRO A 5 0.39 30.69 18.33
C PRO A 5 0.52 29.46 17.42
N ASP A 6 0.72 28.30 18.05
CA ASP A 6 1.15 27.01 17.47
C ASP A 6 0.35 26.61 16.20
N TRP A 7 -0.95 26.93 16.16
CA TRP A 7 -1.82 26.68 15.00
C TRP A 7 -1.42 27.44 13.71
N LYS A 8 -0.77 28.61 13.82
CA LYS A 8 -0.25 29.34 12.65
C LYS A 8 1.00 28.68 12.07
N ALA A 9 1.84 28.06 12.92
CA ALA A 9 3.00 27.30 12.50
C ALA A 9 2.58 26.00 11.80
N ASP A 10 1.56 25.30 12.34
CA ASP A 10 0.97 24.10 11.73
C ASP A 10 0.34 24.40 10.36
N LEU A 11 -0.40 25.51 10.23
CA LEU A 11 -0.94 25.97 8.94
C LEU A 11 0.15 26.28 7.91
N ALA A 12 1.23 26.93 8.32
CA ALA A 12 2.36 27.23 7.43
C ALA A 12 3.10 25.95 7.00
N ALA A 13 3.24 24.96 7.89
CA ALA A 13 3.82 23.67 7.57
C ALA A 13 2.95 22.88 6.59
N LYS A 14 1.63 22.80 6.84
CA LYS A 14 0.65 22.18 5.93
C LYS A 14 0.64 22.84 4.56
N ARG A 15 0.78 24.16 4.50
CA ARG A 15 0.87 24.89 3.23
C ARG A 15 2.13 24.53 2.44
N ARG A 16 3.31 24.52 3.09
CA ARG A 16 4.56 24.09 2.42
C ARG A 16 4.49 22.63 1.97
N GLN A 17 3.86 21.76 2.75
CA GLN A 17 3.67 20.36 2.37
C GLN A 17 2.81 20.26 1.11
N ARG A 18 1.67 20.95 1.07
CA ARG A 18 0.79 20.98 -0.11
C ARG A 18 1.50 21.54 -1.35
N GLU A 19 2.32 22.58 -1.18
CA GLU A 19 3.11 23.16 -2.27
C GLU A 19 4.11 22.15 -2.85
N ARG A 20 4.80 21.37 -1.99
CA ARG A 20 5.69 20.28 -2.43
C ARG A 20 4.92 19.15 -3.12
N GLU A 21 3.77 18.75 -2.59
CA GLU A 21 2.91 17.73 -3.21
C GLU A 21 2.43 18.18 -4.59
N THR A 22 2.09 19.46 -4.73
CA THR A 22 1.68 20.04 -6.02
C THR A 22 2.83 20.07 -7.03
N ASP A 23 4.06 20.37 -6.58
CA ASP A 23 5.25 20.34 -7.44
C ASP A 23 5.58 18.93 -7.93
N VAL A 24 5.44 17.93 -7.05
CA VAL A 24 5.60 16.52 -7.42
C VAL A 24 4.54 16.09 -8.43
N GLU A 25 3.27 16.44 -8.21
CA GLU A 25 2.19 16.11 -9.15
C GLU A 25 2.41 16.79 -10.50
N ARG A 26 2.85 18.06 -10.51
CA ARG A 26 3.20 18.78 -11.74
C ARG A 26 4.36 18.11 -12.48
N ARG A 27 5.44 17.74 -11.77
CA ARG A 27 6.57 17.01 -12.36
C ARG A 27 6.14 15.66 -12.94
N TRP A 28 5.25 14.96 -12.27
CA TRP A 28 4.68 13.71 -12.78
C TRP A 28 3.87 13.94 -14.05
N GLN A 29 3.06 15.01 -14.09
CA GLN A 29 2.29 15.39 -15.28
C GLN A 29 3.23 15.70 -16.45
N ASP A 30 4.28 16.47 -16.22
CA ASP A 30 5.32 16.79 -17.22
C ASP A 30 5.97 15.53 -17.82
N VAL A 31 6.29 14.54 -16.97
CA VAL A 31 6.85 13.26 -17.41
C VAL A 31 5.83 12.46 -18.22
N MET A 32 4.56 12.44 -17.81
CA MET A 32 3.49 11.77 -18.55
C MET A 32 3.23 12.42 -19.92
N ASP A 33 3.31 13.74 -20.01
CA ASP A 33 3.07 14.52 -21.23
C ASP A 33 4.23 14.36 -22.23
N LYS A 34 5.48 14.34 -21.73
CA LYS A 34 6.70 14.09 -22.52
C LYS A 34 6.99 12.60 -22.75
N ASN A 35 6.05 11.72 -22.44
CA ASN A 35 6.20 10.27 -22.62
C ASN A 35 7.45 9.66 -21.95
N GLY A 36 7.90 10.27 -20.85
CA GLY A 36 9.09 9.86 -20.10
C GLY A 36 10.43 10.42 -20.58
N GLU A 37 10.45 11.34 -21.54
CA GLU A 37 11.69 11.92 -22.05
C GLU A 37 12.43 12.73 -20.96
N GLY A 38 13.70 12.37 -20.70
CA GLY A 38 14.54 13.02 -19.68
C GLY A 38 14.26 12.59 -18.23
N ALA A 39 13.32 11.66 -17.99
CA ALA A 39 13.04 11.10 -16.67
C ALA A 39 13.81 9.79 -16.45
N PRO A 40 14.19 9.47 -15.20
CA PRO A 40 14.75 8.15 -14.88
C PRO A 40 13.71 7.04 -15.15
N GLU A 41 14.18 5.85 -15.56
CA GLU A 41 13.32 4.76 -16.04
C GLU A 41 12.24 4.35 -15.04
N TRP A 42 12.55 4.29 -13.74
CA TRP A 42 11.56 3.99 -12.70
C TRP A 42 10.41 5.01 -12.65
N LEU A 43 10.71 6.28 -12.93
CA LEU A 43 9.73 7.36 -12.94
C LEU A 43 8.89 7.34 -14.22
N LYS A 44 9.52 7.02 -15.36
CA LYS A 44 8.84 6.83 -16.64
C LYS A 44 7.85 5.66 -16.59
N GLU A 45 8.26 4.52 -16.06
CA GLU A 45 7.37 3.37 -15.88
C GLU A 45 6.18 3.71 -14.97
N ALA A 46 6.46 4.36 -13.83
CA ALA A 46 5.41 4.78 -12.90
C ALA A 46 4.43 5.79 -13.52
N ALA A 47 4.96 6.79 -14.25
CA ALA A 47 4.17 7.79 -14.96
C ALA A 47 3.30 7.15 -16.06
N MET A 48 3.86 6.27 -16.87
CA MET A 48 3.12 5.58 -17.94
C MET A 48 2.05 4.64 -17.37
N LYS A 49 2.32 3.97 -16.26
CA LYS A 49 1.32 3.17 -15.53
C LYS A 49 0.19 4.04 -14.99
N LYS A 50 0.49 5.21 -14.43
CA LYS A 50 -0.51 6.18 -13.98
C LYS A 50 -1.36 6.70 -15.16
N LYS A 51 -0.74 7.04 -16.28
CA LYS A 51 -1.42 7.45 -17.52
C LYS A 51 -2.35 6.36 -18.06
N ALA A 52 -1.91 5.11 -18.03
CA ALA A 52 -2.75 3.97 -18.43
C ALA A 52 -3.94 3.76 -17.48
N MET A 53 -3.75 3.91 -16.16
CA MET A 53 -4.85 3.87 -15.19
C MET A 53 -5.84 5.02 -15.39
N GLN A 54 -5.36 6.24 -15.64
CA GLN A 54 -6.24 7.38 -15.95
C GLN A 54 -7.09 7.11 -17.19
N LYS A 55 -6.51 6.55 -18.26
CA LYS A 55 -7.27 6.15 -19.45
C LYS A 55 -8.31 5.06 -19.18
N GLN A 56 -8.06 4.14 -18.24
CA GLN A 56 -9.06 3.14 -17.83
C GLN A 56 -10.20 3.73 -17.00
N ASP A 57 -9.99 4.91 -16.43
CA ASP A 57 -10.98 5.63 -15.64
C ASP A 57 -11.60 6.81 -16.41
N ASP A 58 -11.09 7.13 -17.60
CA ASP A 58 -11.72 8.04 -18.56
C ASP A 58 -13.06 7.45 -19.02
N GLY A 59 -14.12 8.25 -18.87
CA GLY A 59 -15.50 7.82 -19.12
C GLY A 59 -16.20 7.19 -17.91
N LEU A 60 -15.51 6.94 -16.79
CA LEU A 60 -16.17 6.54 -15.55
C LEU A 60 -16.71 7.75 -14.79
N VAL A 61 -17.98 7.65 -14.43
CA VAL A 61 -18.62 8.57 -13.49
C VAL A 61 -17.94 8.52 -12.11
N PRO A 62 -17.89 9.64 -11.36
CA PRO A 62 -17.12 9.74 -10.12
C PRO A 62 -17.41 8.63 -9.10
N TRP A 63 -18.66 8.22 -8.95
CA TRP A 63 -19.04 7.17 -8.00
C TRP A 63 -18.47 5.79 -8.39
N MET A 64 -18.32 5.48 -9.69
CA MET A 64 -17.70 4.23 -10.14
C MET A 64 -16.20 4.20 -9.84
N ARG A 65 -15.52 5.34 -9.93
CA ARG A 65 -14.11 5.47 -9.52
C ARG A 65 -13.96 5.19 -8.03
N GLU A 66 -14.88 5.71 -7.22
CA GLU A 66 -14.92 5.49 -5.77
C GLU A 66 -15.17 4.02 -5.41
N VAL A 67 -16.10 3.35 -6.12
CA VAL A 67 -16.36 1.92 -5.97
C VAL A 67 -15.13 1.09 -6.34
N LYS A 68 -14.46 1.38 -7.47
CA LYS A 68 -13.21 0.70 -7.85
C LYS A 68 -12.13 0.85 -6.78
N ARG A 69 -11.95 2.07 -6.25
CA ARG A 69 -10.99 2.37 -5.18
C ARG A 69 -11.28 1.54 -3.93
N THR A 70 -12.54 1.59 -3.48
CA THR A 70 -13.01 0.87 -2.31
C THR A 70 -12.82 -0.65 -2.47
N ASN A 71 -13.23 -1.21 -3.62
CA ASN A 71 -13.04 -2.64 -3.91
C ASN A 71 -11.57 -3.06 -3.90
N LYS A 72 -10.67 -2.22 -4.45
CA LYS A 72 -9.22 -2.49 -4.42
C LYS A 72 -8.67 -2.51 -2.99
N ASP A 73 -9.14 -1.62 -2.12
CA ASP A 73 -8.72 -1.58 -0.73
C ASP A 73 -9.32 -2.74 0.08
N LEU A 74 -10.57 -3.13 -0.17
CA LEU A 74 -11.13 -4.36 0.41
C LEU A 74 -10.34 -5.60 -0.01
N ALA A 75 -10.03 -5.75 -1.30
CA ALA A 75 -9.24 -6.88 -1.79
C ALA A 75 -7.87 -6.96 -1.11
N ARG A 76 -7.21 -5.81 -0.85
CA ARG A 76 -5.95 -5.76 -0.12
C ARG A 76 -6.12 -6.24 1.33
N LYS A 77 -7.13 -5.74 2.04
CA LYS A 77 -7.43 -6.16 3.42
C LYS A 77 -7.73 -7.65 3.51
N ILE A 78 -8.48 -8.19 2.56
CA ILE A 78 -8.77 -9.63 2.50
C ILE A 78 -7.47 -10.43 2.31
N ALA A 79 -6.57 -9.98 1.42
CA ALA A 79 -5.28 -10.63 1.21
C ALA A 79 -4.39 -10.57 2.47
N GLU A 80 -4.38 -9.43 3.17
CA GLU A 80 -3.65 -9.27 4.45
C GLU A 80 -4.19 -10.21 5.53
N VAL A 81 -5.52 -10.32 5.67
CA VAL A 81 -6.16 -11.25 6.61
C VAL A 81 -5.79 -12.70 6.28
N HIS A 82 -5.91 -13.11 5.02
CA HIS A 82 -5.52 -14.46 4.62
C HIS A 82 -4.04 -14.76 4.84
N GLN A 83 -3.17 -13.77 4.66
CA GLN A 83 -1.75 -13.93 4.94
C GLN A 83 -1.51 -14.11 6.45
N ALA A 84 -2.16 -13.29 7.29
CA ALA A 84 -2.09 -13.41 8.74
C ALA A 84 -2.64 -14.75 9.24
N GLU A 85 -3.72 -15.26 8.64
CA GLU A 85 -4.27 -16.60 8.95
C GLU A 85 -3.28 -17.72 8.60
N LYS A 86 -2.59 -17.62 7.46
CA LYS A 86 -1.55 -18.59 7.08
C LYS A 86 -0.38 -18.56 8.05
N GLU A 87 0.11 -17.38 8.40
CA GLU A 87 1.20 -17.22 9.36
C GLU A 87 0.79 -17.76 10.75
N ALA A 88 -0.43 -17.49 11.20
CA ALA A 88 -0.96 -18.03 12.46
C ALA A 88 -1.09 -19.57 12.42
N ALA A 89 -1.53 -20.14 11.30
CA ALA A 89 -1.61 -21.58 11.11
C ALA A 89 -0.22 -22.25 11.07
N GLU A 90 0.77 -21.61 10.45
CA GLU A 90 2.17 -22.07 10.43
C GLU A 90 2.81 -22.02 11.83
N VAL A 91 2.57 -20.96 12.60
CA VAL A 91 3.02 -20.86 14.01
C VAL A 91 2.37 -21.95 14.86
N THR A 92 1.08 -22.21 14.66
CA THR A 92 0.35 -23.26 15.39
C THR A 92 0.84 -24.67 14.99
N ALA A 93 1.18 -24.88 13.71
CA ALA A 93 1.72 -26.14 13.21
C ALA A 93 3.15 -26.39 13.71
N ALA A 94 3.99 -25.36 13.78
CA ALA A 94 5.35 -25.43 14.33
C ALA A 94 5.37 -25.64 15.86
N GLN A 95 4.29 -25.29 16.56
CA GLN A 95 4.12 -25.50 18.00
C GLN A 95 3.51 -26.86 18.37
N ARG A 96 3.17 -27.74 17.41
CA ARG A 96 2.81 -29.13 17.77
C ARG A 96 4.05 -29.85 18.29
N PRO A 97 4.12 -30.23 19.58
CA PRO A 97 5.21 -31.06 20.06
C PRO A 97 5.15 -32.42 19.35
N SER A 98 6.28 -32.84 18.80
CA SER A 98 6.52 -34.19 18.30
C SER A 98 6.36 -35.16 19.47
N ILE A 99 5.16 -35.71 19.65
CA ILE A 99 4.96 -36.88 20.52
C ILE A 99 5.61 -38.07 19.80
N THR A 100 6.93 -38.21 19.97
CA THR A 100 7.65 -39.44 19.69
C THR A 100 7.09 -40.49 20.64
N ALA A 101 6.21 -41.34 20.13
CA ALA A 101 5.72 -42.51 20.84
C ALA A 101 6.90 -43.45 21.12
N GLN A 102 7.51 -43.32 22.30
CA GLN A 102 8.40 -44.34 22.83
C GLN A 102 7.54 -45.53 23.22
N GLY A 103 7.68 -46.63 22.48
CA GLY A 103 6.99 -47.89 22.74
C GLY A 103 7.32 -48.40 24.15
N THR A 104 6.31 -48.43 25.01
CA THR A 104 6.37 -49.19 26.25
C THR A 104 6.18 -50.67 25.92
N THR A 105 7.30 -51.39 25.79
CA THR A 105 7.30 -52.86 25.90
C THR A 105 6.93 -53.23 27.33
N ILE A 106 5.72 -53.73 27.54
CA ILE A 106 5.34 -54.43 28.77
C ILE A 106 5.73 -55.90 28.56
N GLN A 107 6.83 -56.33 29.18
CA GLN A 107 7.11 -57.76 29.38
C GLN A 107 6.24 -58.25 30.54
N SER A 108 5.27 -59.09 30.25
CA SER A 108 4.56 -59.89 31.25
C SER A 108 5.31 -61.19 31.49
N SER A 109 5.59 -61.48 32.76
CA SER A 109 6.13 -62.75 33.28
C SER A 109 5.07 -63.84 33.36
#